data_AF-A0ABD0P4D9-F1
#
_entry.id   AF-A0ABD0P4D9-F1
#
_cell.length_a   1.000
_cell.length_b   1.000
_cell.length_c   1.000
_cell.angle_alpha   90.00
_cell.angle_beta   90.00
_cell.angle_gamma   90.00
#
_symmetry.space_group_name_H-M   'P 1'
#
loop_
_entity.id
_entity.type
_entity.pdbx_description
1 polymer ?
#
loop_
_entity_poly.entity_id
_entity_poly.type
_entity_poly.pdbx_seq_one_letter_code
_entity_poly.pdbx_strand_id
1 'polypeptide(L)' 'MEEMIRVIRQRDFPAFGELTMKDSNQFHAICLDTYPPIFYLNHISHRIISLVHRYNQYYGETR' A
#
# COMPACT_ATOMS: atom_id res chain seq x y z
N MET A 1 7.66 -11.03 5.63
CA MET A 1 8.84 -10.17 5.91
C MET A 1 10.06 -10.55 5.05
N GLU A 2 10.36 -11.84 4.90
CA GLU A 2 11.46 -12.30 4.01
C GLU A 2 11.35 -11.79 2.58
N GLU A 3 10.13 -11.76 2.04
CA GLU A 3 9.85 -11.24 0.70
C GLU A 3 10.19 -9.74 0.56
N MET A 4 9.87 -8.91 1.56
CA MET A 4 10.24 -7.49 1.59
C MET A 4 11.78 -7.32 1.55
N ILE A 5 12.51 -8.11 2.34
CA ILE A 5 13.98 -8.08 2.35
C ILE A 5 14.54 -8.46 0.98
N ARG A 6 13.95 -9.48 0.33
CA ARG A 6 14.36 -9.95 -1.00
C ARG A 6 14.22 -8.84 -2.04
N VAL A 7 13.06 -8.20 -2.14
CA VAL A 7 12.79 -7.16 -3.15
C VAL A 7 13.64 -5.91 -2.93
N ILE A 8 13.93 -5.54 -1.68
CA ILE A 8 14.85 -4.43 -1.36
C ILE A 8 16.27 -4.75 -1.84
N ARG A 9 16.77 -5.96 -1.55
CA ARG A 9 18.11 -6.39 -1.99
C ARG A 9 18.24 -6.43 -3.51
N GLN A 10 17.16 -6.82 -4.20
CA GLN A 10 17.08 -6.89 -5.66
C GLN A 10 16.81 -5.52 -6.32
N ARG A 11 16.50 -4.48 -5.52
CA ARG A 11 16.06 -3.16 -6.00
C ARG A 11 14.84 -3.25 -6.93
N ASP A 12 13.96 -4.21 -6.65
CA ASP A 12 12.72 -4.42 -7.40
C ASP A 12 11.64 -3.45 -6.88
N PHE A 13 11.57 -2.27 -7.49
CA PHE A 13 10.63 -1.24 -7.09
C PHE A 13 9.17 -1.63 -7.34
N PRO A 14 8.78 -2.25 -8.48
CA PRO A 14 7.40 -2.67 -8.69
C PRO A 14 6.91 -3.63 -7.60
N ALA A 15 7.69 -4.66 -7.28
CA ALA A 15 7.32 -5.63 -6.25
C ALA A 15 7.34 -4.99 -4.85
N PHE A 16 8.34 -4.14 -4.56
CA PHE A 16 8.40 -3.38 -3.32
C PHE A 16 7.16 -2.52 -3.13
N GLY A 17 6.78 -1.72 -4.13
CA GLY A 17 5.64 -0.83 -4.06
C GLY A 17 4.33 -1.59 -3.88
N GLU A 18 4.14 -2.71 -4.57
CA GLU A 18 2.96 -3.57 -4.38
C GLU A 18 2.87 -4.13 -2.96
N LEU A 19 3.97 -4.66 -2.43
CA LEU A 19 4.02 -5.20 -1.07
C LEU A 19 3.76 -4.12 -0.03
N THR A 20 4.38 -2.94 -0.17
CA THR A 20 4.17 -1.80 0.74
C THR A 20 2.72 -1.35 0.74
N MET A 21 2.09 -1.22 -0.44
CA MET A 21 0.67 -0.85 -0.53
C MET A 21 -0.24 -1.90 0.14
N LYS A 22 0.01 -3.20 -0.08
CA LYS A 22 -0.78 -4.28 0.54
C LYS A 22 -0.64 -4.30 2.05
N ASP A 23 0.58 -4.19 2.57
CA ASP A 23 0.85 -4.24 4.02
C ASP A 23 0.23 -3.02 4.74
N SER A 24 0.33 -1.82 4.15
CA SER A 24 -0.35 -0.63 4.67
C SER A 24 -1.87 -0.80 4.69
N ASN A 25 -2.48 -1.33 3.63
CA ASN A 25 -3.92 -1.59 3.59
C ASN A 25 -4.35 -2.62 4.65
N GLN A 26 -3.57 -3.68 4.83
CA GLN A 26 -3.86 -4.71 5.83
C GLN A 26 -3.78 -4.17 7.26
N PHE A 27 -2.78 -3.32 7.56
CA PHE A 27 -2.70 -2.64 8.84
C PHE A 27 -3.96 -1.82 9.12
N HIS A 28 -4.39 -0.98 8.16
CA HIS A 28 -5.61 -0.18 8.32
C HIS A 28 -6.89 -1.01 8.37
N ALA A 29 -6.93 -2.18 7.71
CA ALA A 29 -8.05 -3.11 7.82
C ALA A 29 -8.15 -3.72 9.22
N ILE A 30 -7.02 -4.09 9.84
CA ILE A 30 -6.99 -4.58 11.22
C ILE A 30 -7.41 -3.48 12.19
N CYS A 31 -6.99 -2.23 11.98
CA CYS A 31 -7.47 -1.09 12.78
C CYS A 31 -8.98 -0.88 12.67
N LEU A 32 -9.57 -1.10 11.50
CA LEU A 32 -11.01 -1.00 11.29
C LEU A 32 -11.78 -2.13 12.00
N ASP A 33 -11.17 -3.30 12.14
CA ASP A 33 -11.76 -4.50 12.77
C ASP A 33 -11.75 -4.44 14.32
N THR A 34 -11.07 -3.47 14.94
CA THR A 34 -11.04 -3.33 16.40
C THR A 34 -12.38 -2.84 16.97
N TYR A 35 -12.57 -3.01 18.29
CA TYR A 35 -13.72 -2.44 19.01
C TYR A 35 -13.27 -1.57 20.20
N PRO A 36 -13.54 -0.25 20.19
CA PRO A 36 -14.15 0.51 19.09
C PRO A 36 -13.24 0.56 17.84
N PRO A 37 -13.81 0.76 16.64
CA PRO A 37 -13.03 0.82 15.40
C PRO A 37 -12.09 2.03 15.38
N ILE A 38 -10.87 1.83 14.88
CA ILE A 38 -9.85 2.88 14.75
C ILE A 38 -9.76 3.34 13.29
N PHE A 39 -10.00 4.64 13.07
CA PHE A 39 -9.93 5.26 11.74
C PHE A 39 -8.70 6.16 11.62
N TYR A 40 -7.66 5.69 10.93
CA TYR A 40 -6.50 6.52 10.59
C TYR A 40 -6.62 7.19 9.23
N LEU A 41 -7.19 6.49 8.24
CA LEU A 41 -7.35 7.01 6.89
C LEU A 41 -8.55 7.95 6.82
N ASN A 42 -8.36 9.10 6.19
CA ASN A 42 -9.42 10.06 5.93
C ASN A 42 -9.67 10.21 4.42
N HIS A 43 -10.62 11.08 4.05
CA HIS A 43 -10.98 11.31 2.66
C HIS A 43 -9.79 11.76 1.78
N ILE A 44 -8.82 12.52 2.32
CA ILE A 44 -7.61 12.90 1.59
C ILE A 44 -6.72 11.68 1.36
N SER A 45 -6.54 10.84 2.38
CA SER A 45 -5.79 9.59 2.27
C SER A 45 -6.34 8.72 1.13
N HIS A 46 -7.66 8.54 1.06
CA HIS A 46 -8.30 7.76 0.00
C HIS A 46 -8.15 8.38 -1.40
N ARG A 47 -8.16 9.72 -1.51
CA ARG A 47 -7.89 10.42 -2.78
C ARG A 47 -6.44 10.21 -3.24
N ILE A 48 -5.48 10.21 -2.32
CA ILE A 48 -4.06 9.94 -2.64
C ILE A 48 -3.89 8.49 -3.10
N ILE A 49 -4.46 7.51 -2.38
CA ILE A 49 -4.43 6.10 -2.79
C ILE A 49 -5.00 5.93 -4.21
N SER A 50 -6.15 6.55 -4.48
CA SER A 50 -6.78 6.50 -5.81
C SER A 50 -5.91 7.12 -6.90
N LEU A 51 -5.21 8.22 -6.61
CA LEU A 51 -4.29 8.87 -7.53
C LEU A 51 -3.10 7.98 -7.87
N VAL A 52 -2.47 7.37 -6.86
CA VAL A 52 -1.31 6.47 -7.03
C VAL A 52 -1.69 5.26 -7.89
N HIS A 53 -2.83 4.63 -7.63
CA HIS A 53 -3.29 3.50 -8.46
C HIS A 53 -3.53 3.92 -9.92
N ARG A 54 -4.13 5.09 -10.17
CA ARG A 54 -4.32 5.60 -11.54
C ARG A 54 -2.99 5.92 -12.22
N TYR A 55 -2.04 6.48 -11.50
CA TYR A 55 -0.70 6.76 -12.00
C TYR A 55 0.01 5.47 -12.42
N ASN A 56 0.03 4.46 -11.55
CA ASN A 56 0.61 3.15 -11.85
C ASN A 56 -0.08 2.47 -13.04
N GLN A 57 -1.41 2.55 -13.10
CA GLN A 57 -2.19 2.02 -14.22
C GLN A 57 -1.84 2.71 -15.54
N TYR A 58 -1.65 4.04 -15.53
CA TYR A 58 -1.27 4.80 -16.72
C TYR A 58 0.11 4.37 -17.27
N TYR A 59 1.06 4.06 -16.39
CA TYR A 59 2.39 3.57 -16.78
C TYR A 59 2.48 2.05 -16.99
N GLY A 60 1.42 1.30 -16.66
CA GLY A 60 1.35 -0.15 -16.81
C GLY A 60 2.13 -0.95 -15.76
N GLU A 61 2.78 -0.29 -14.81
CA GLU A 61 3.49 -0.90 -13.69
C GLU A 61 3.56 0.07 -12.49
N THR A 62 3.90 -0.46 -11.32
CA THR A 62 4.10 0.36 -10.11
C THR A 62 5.38 1.20 -10.27
N ARG A 63 5.24 2.53 -10.30
CA ARG A 63 6.33 3.50 -10.56
C ARG A 63 6.36 4.66 -9.57
#